data_AF-A0A8C9RD77-F1
#
_entry.id   AF-A0A8C9RD77-F1
#
_cell.length_a   1.000
_cell.length_b   1.000
_cell.length_c   1.000
_cell.angle_alpha   90.00
_cell.angle_beta   90.00
_cell.angle_gamma   90.00
#
_symmetry.space_group_name_H-M   'P 1'
#
loop_
_entity.id
_entity.type
_entity.pdbx_description
1 polymer ?
#
loop_
_entity_poly.entity_id
_entity_poly.type
_entity_poly.pdbx_seq_one_letter_code
_entity_poly.pdbx_strand_id
1 'polypeptide(L)'
;MSRVEEWLLENKNKIEKGVEMIGEGCEVLATSVGKFHPFLEAVFMATAQLLRDPGSTESRYLTEQFQKLDRKLATVKDEVDSIARELQRTSMNKQNFDCEAQIISQYEKFQDFLSAQPDFREKKKEKFLSHFECTGGDLNLDTLYNAITSTEREPILETVLETEQKSRRAVEAFCSALKKLFVMGIIAIMGQAALEQGLRREAPVEGTLAGDALVEEALVNKWKERMEDVERRMKAAVDYCTENFASQAKDDMERQLLEKEDSDGEQFIEPLLTFLSTKYDWVSWSIRVVSHSGLRLWNRLAGKEYHGSNGSGNVFEVPTKGKITVFVSFSVQPTPIDKELIKEQIESQQLRGKMSDVALTLGGGLPNCAVYTISRYKDVRESNTFPEGCYYFAEHRRAYVCVHSK
;
A
#
# COMPACT_ATOMS: atom_id res chain seq x y z
N MET A 1 23.03 35.18 -14.72
CA MET A 1 21.95 34.33 -14.20
C MET A 1 21.78 34.64 -12.74
N SER A 2 20.54 34.77 -12.26
CA SER A 2 20.27 34.89 -10.83
C SER A 2 20.54 33.53 -10.15
N ARG A 3 20.88 33.52 -8.86
CA ARG A 3 21.05 32.28 -8.06
C ARG A 3 19.81 31.37 -8.11
N VAL A 4 18.63 31.95 -8.37
CA VAL A 4 17.37 31.22 -8.47
C VAL A 4 17.16 30.63 -9.86
N GLU A 5 17.56 31.32 -10.94
CA GLU A 5 17.55 30.79 -12.31
C GLU A 5 18.45 29.55 -12.44
N GLU A 6 19.68 29.64 -11.93
CA GLU A 6 20.66 28.54 -11.97
C GLU A 6 20.17 27.33 -11.17
N TRP A 7 19.64 27.58 -9.97
CA TRP A 7 19.03 26.55 -9.13
C TRP A 7 17.80 25.90 -9.80
N LEU A 8 16.94 26.69 -10.44
CA LEU A 8 15.77 26.16 -11.17
C LEU A 8 16.19 25.24 -12.31
N LEU A 9 17.24 25.60 -13.04
CA LEU A 9 17.76 24.81 -14.15
C LEU A 9 18.27 23.44 -13.68
N GLU A 10 18.95 23.42 -12.52
CA GLU A 10 19.48 22.19 -11.91
C GLU A 10 18.41 21.33 -11.23
N ASN A 11 17.32 21.94 -10.74
CA ASN A 11 16.34 21.25 -9.88
C ASN A 11 14.97 21.05 -10.55
N LYS A 12 14.78 21.50 -11.80
CA LYS A 12 13.54 21.32 -12.57
C LYS A 12 13.03 19.88 -12.57
N ASN A 13 13.90 18.93 -12.96
CA ASN A 13 13.55 17.52 -13.05
C ASN A 13 13.20 16.93 -11.66
N LYS A 14 13.90 17.38 -10.60
CA LYS A 14 13.61 16.95 -9.22
C LYS A 14 12.21 17.41 -8.76
N ILE A 15 11.81 18.64 -9.12
CA ILE A 15 10.46 19.15 -8.84
C ILE A 15 9.42 18.31 -9.60
N GLU A 16 9.60 18.14 -10.91
CA GLU A 16 8.66 17.39 -11.75
C GLU A 16 8.48 15.95 -11.25
N LYS A 17 9.59 15.28 -10.95
CA LYS A 17 9.59 13.93 -10.38
C LYS A 17 8.95 13.87 -8.99
N GLY A 18 9.17 14.88 -8.14
CA GLY A 18 8.52 14.96 -6.82
C GLY A 18 7.01 15.13 -6.93
N VAL A 19 6.55 15.99 -7.83
CA VAL A 19 5.12 16.13 -8.17
C VAL A 19 4.57 14.82 -8.71
N GLU A 20 5.32 14.08 -9.54
CA GLU A 20 4.98 12.72 -9.99
C GLU A 20 4.80 11.74 -8.84
N MET A 21 5.80 11.61 -7.96
CA MET A 21 5.79 10.69 -6.81
C MET A 21 4.65 10.95 -5.81
N ILE A 22 4.08 12.16 -5.76
CA ILE A 22 2.89 12.47 -4.94
C ILE A 22 1.61 11.94 -5.56
N GLY A 23 1.54 11.91 -6.89
CA GLY A 23 0.43 11.30 -7.62
C GLY A 23 0.51 9.79 -7.72
N GLU A 24 1.71 9.22 -7.58
CA GLU A 24 1.91 7.78 -7.51
C GLU A 24 1.39 7.23 -6.17
N GLY A 25 0.62 6.15 -6.24
CA GLY A 25 0.13 5.41 -5.08
C GLY A 25 1.25 4.74 -4.28
N CYS A 26 0.90 4.08 -3.18
CA CYS A 26 1.88 3.46 -2.30
C CYS A 26 2.53 2.18 -2.83
N GLU A 27 2.11 1.67 -3.99
CA GLU A 27 2.79 0.55 -4.68
C GLU A 27 4.29 0.84 -4.95
N VAL A 28 4.68 2.12 -4.98
CA VAL A 28 6.04 2.58 -5.27
C VAL A 28 6.86 2.85 -4.00
N LEU A 29 6.29 2.69 -2.79
CA LEU A 29 6.94 3.02 -1.50
C LEU A 29 8.33 2.38 -1.35
N ALA A 30 8.49 1.13 -1.79
CA ALA A 30 9.78 0.42 -1.77
C ALA A 30 10.89 1.19 -2.47
N THR A 31 10.54 1.97 -3.49
CA THR A 31 11.47 2.80 -4.23
C THR A 31 11.40 4.27 -3.83
N SER A 32 10.43 4.73 -3.04
CA SER A 32 10.24 6.16 -2.75
C SER A 32 10.95 6.65 -1.49
N VAL A 33 11.35 5.76 -0.57
CA VAL A 33 12.06 6.13 0.68
C VAL A 33 13.27 7.02 0.39
N GLY A 34 13.28 8.23 0.96
CA GLY A 34 14.38 9.20 0.84
C GLY A 34 14.46 9.89 -0.53
N LYS A 35 13.65 9.48 -1.52
CA LYS A 35 13.56 10.17 -2.81
C LYS A 35 12.76 11.48 -2.73
N PHE A 36 12.08 11.71 -1.62
CA PHE A 36 11.32 12.94 -1.36
C PHE A 36 12.21 14.14 -0.99
N HIS A 37 13.45 13.88 -0.59
CA HIS A 37 14.40 14.90 -0.12
C HIS A 37 14.62 16.06 -1.10
N PRO A 38 14.94 15.79 -2.39
CA PRO A 38 15.21 16.87 -3.33
C PRO A 38 13.94 17.66 -3.67
N PHE A 39 12.75 17.06 -3.47
CA PHE A 39 11.48 17.74 -3.66
C PHE A 39 11.18 18.71 -2.51
N LEU A 40 11.44 18.35 -1.25
CA LEU A 40 11.22 19.24 -0.10
C LEU A 40 12.10 20.49 -0.16
N GLU A 41 13.39 20.32 -0.46
CA GLU A 41 14.31 21.44 -0.71
C GLU A 41 13.79 22.33 -1.84
N ALA A 42 13.21 21.72 -2.88
CA ALA A 42 12.73 22.45 -4.03
C ALA A 42 11.40 23.18 -3.82
N VAL A 43 10.48 22.60 -3.07
CA VAL A 43 9.24 23.24 -2.62
C VAL A 43 9.55 24.48 -1.77
N PHE A 44 10.51 24.38 -0.85
CA PHE A 44 10.92 25.51 -0.02
C PHE A 44 11.44 26.67 -0.88
N MET A 45 12.44 26.40 -1.71
CA MET A 45 13.06 27.40 -2.59
C MET A 45 12.04 28.03 -3.54
N ALA A 46 11.14 27.22 -4.09
CA ALA A 46 10.08 27.70 -4.96
C ALA A 46 9.09 28.60 -4.22
N THR A 47 8.69 28.22 -3.01
CA THR A 47 7.81 29.02 -2.15
C THR A 47 8.46 30.37 -1.81
N ALA A 48 9.72 30.37 -1.40
CA ALA A 48 10.46 31.59 -1.10
C ALA A 48 10.56 32.53 -2.33
N GLN A 49 10.79 31.98 -3.53
CA GLN A 49 10.84 32.77 -4.76
C GLN A 49 9.47 33.36 -5.15
N LEU A 50 8.41 32.56 -5.07
CA LEU A 50 7.02 32.99 -5.34
C LEU A 50 6.60 34.17 -4.44
N LEU A 51 7.11 34.16 -3.21
CA LEU A 51 6.88 35.20 -2.22
C LEU A 51 7.69 36.46 -2.48
N ARG A 52 8.97 36.31 -2.86
CA ARG A 52 9.90 37.42 -3.05
C ARG A 52 9.67 38.20 -4.34
N ASP A 53 9.46 37.51 -5.46
CA ASP A 53 9.29 38.14 -6.76
C ASP A 53 8.26 37.38 -7.61
N PRO A 54 6.96 37.61 -7.36
CA PRO A 54 5.89 36.86 -8.02
C PRO A 54 5.73 37.13 -9.52
N GLY A 55 6.28 38.23 -10.04
CA GLY A 55 6.17 38.58 -11.46
C GLY A 55 7.27 37.98 -12.35
N SER A 56 8.31 37.41 -11.74
CA SER A 56 9.43 36.81 -12.47
C SER A 56 9.03 35.62 -13.35
N THR A 57 9.81 35.37 -14.40
CA THR A 57 9.64 34.20 -15.29
C THR A 57 9.73 32.90 -14.51
N GLU A 58 10.63 32.87 -13.52
CA GLU A 58 10.89 31.79 -12.58
C GLU A 58 9.66 31.52 -11.72
N SER A 59 9.07 32.58 -11.12
CA SER A 59 7.84 32.46 -10.33
C SER A 59 6.67 31.95 -11.15
N ARG A 60 6.50 32.40 -12.40
CA ARG A 60 5.43 31.90 -13.28
C ARG A 60 5.55 30.40 -13.54
N TYR A 61 6.75 29.90 -13.83
CA TYR A 61 6.99 28.46 -13.98
C TYR A 61 6.70 27.69 -12.68
N LEU A 62 7.14 28.22 -11.54
CA LEU A 62 6.92 27.59 -10.24
C LEU A 62 5.42 27.54 -9.89
N THR A 63 4.66 28.59 -10.20
CA THR A 63 3.19 28.59 -10.06
C THR A 63 2.55 27.46 -10.84
N GLU A 64 2.99 27.20 -12.08
CA GLU A 64 2.46 26.08 -12.88
C GLU A 64 2.75 24.71 -12.24
N GLN A 65 3.93 24.53 -11.61
CA GLN A 65 4.26 23.29 -10.92
C GLN A 65 3.46 23.13 -9.62
N PHE A 66 3.27 24.19 -8.85
CA PHE A 66 2.36 24.19 -7.70
C PHE A 66 0.93 23.87 -8.10
N GLN A 67 0.42 24.40 -9.22
CA GLN A 67 -0.91 24.04 -9.70
C GLN A 67 -1.03 22.55 -10.09
N LYS A 68 0.01 21.94 -10.64
CA LYS A 68 0.03 20.49 -10.90
C LYS A 68 0.02 19.69 -9.60
N LEU A 69 0.81 20.13 -8.62
CA LEU A 69 0.84 19.56 -7.28
C LEU A 69 -0.52 19.67 -6.59
N ASP A 70 -1.14 20.84 -6.63
CA ASP A 70 -2.46 21.12 -6.08
C ASP A 70 -3.52 20.17 -6.65
N ARG A 71 -3.49 19.90 -7.97
CA ARG A 71 -4.41 18.93 -8.60
C ARG A 71 -4.24 17.51 -8.07
N LYS A 72 -3.00 17.10 -7.77
CA LYS A 72 -2.71 15.78 -7.20
C LYS A 72 -3.07 15.70 -5.72
N LEU A 73 -2.98 16.83 -5.03
CA LEU A 73 -3.38 16.98 -3.64
C LEU A 73 -4.91 17.19 -3.48
N ALA A 74 -5.63 17.56 -4.54
CA ALA A 74 -7.08 17.77 -4.47
C ALA A 74 -7.86 16.50 -4.11
N THR A 75 -7.36 15.30 -4.46
CA THR A 75 -8.02 14.02 -4.10
C THR A 75 -7.89 13.69 -2.63
N VAL A 76 -6.96 14.34 -1.91
CA VAL A 76 -6.74 14.14 -0.47
C VAL A 76 -7.99 14.46 0.32
N LYS A 77 -8.81 15.44 -0.11
CA LYS A 77 -10.01 15.84 0.64
C LYS A 77 -11.03 14.71 0.77
N ASP A 78 -11.20 13.90 -0.29
CA ASP A 78 -12.08 12.73 -0.28
C ASP A 78 -11.40 11.53 0.42
N GLU A 79 -10.08 11.42 0.33
CA GLU A 79 -9.28 10.37 0.99
C GLU A 79 -9.12 10.63 2.51
N VAL A 80 -9.19 11.88 2.97
CA VAL A 80 -9.09 12.33 4.37
C VAL A 80 -10.25 11.84 5.21
N ASP A 81 -11.46 11.71 4.66
CA ASP A 81 -12.54 11.06 5.40
C ASP A 81 -12.17 9.60 5.77
N SER A 82 -11.29 8.95 5.02
CA SER A 82 -10.74 7.63 5.37
C SER A 82 -9.65 7.74 6.45
N ILE A 83 -8.71 8.69 6.33
CA ILE A 83 -7.65 8.88 7.33
C ILE A 83 -8.25 9.31 8.68
N ALA A 84 -9.16 10.28 8.67
CA ALA A 84 -9.86 10.78 9.85
C ALA A 84 -10.69 9.69 10.54
N ARG A 85 -11.31 8.77 9.78
CA ARG A 85 -12.02 7.61 10.34
C ARG A 85 -11.09 6.62 11.03
N GLU A 86 -9.92 6.34 10.46
CA GLU A 86 -8.94 5.44 11.10
C GLU A 86 -8.22 6.10 12.29
N LEU A 87 -7.92 7.40 12.20
CA LEU A 87 -7.48 8.20 13.35
C LEU A 87 -8.52 8.27 14.46
N GLN A 88 -9.80 8.29 14.12
CA GLN A 88 -10.90 8.25 15.09
C GLN A 88 -11.01 6.88 15.79
N ARG A 89 -10.62 5.79 15.14
CA ARG A 89 -10.62 4.43 15.72
C ARG A 89 -9.44 4.19 16.65
N THR A 90 -8.25 4.66 16.25
CA THR A 90 -6.99 4.57 17.03
C THR A 90 -6.99 5.47 18.27
N SER A 91 -7.69 6.60 18.19
CA SER A 91 -7.65 7.64 19.19
C SER A 91 -8.98 7.70 19.96
N MET A 92 -8.97 7.36 21.25
CA MET A 92 -10.00 7.85 22.19
C MET A 92 -9.98 9.39 22.36
N ASN A 93 -9.19 10.12 21.56
CA ASN A 93 -8.84 11.51 21.79
C ASN A 93 -9.27 12.40 20.60
N LYS A 94 -10.20 13.31 20.85
CA LYS A 94 -10.68 14.35 19.91
C LYS A 94 -9.56 15.18 19.25
N GLN A 95 -8.38 15.25 19.85
CA GLN A 95 -7.27 16.11 19.42
C GLN A 95 -6.68 15.75 18.04
N ASN A 96 -6.74 14.49 17.61
CA ASN A 96 -6.25 14.08 16.29
C ASN A 96 -7.23 14.43 15.14
N PHE A 97 -8.52 14.56 15.45
CA PHE A 97 -9.52 15.00 14.47
C PHE A 97 -9.28 16.45 14.05
N ASP A 98 -8.80 17.27 14.99
CA ASP A 98 -8.51 18.66 14.73
C ASP A 98 -7.26 18.81 13.85
N CYS A 99 -6.23 17.97 14.01
CA CYS A 99 -4.94 18.22 13.35
C CYS A 99 -4.97 18.06 11.82
N GLU A 100 -5.65 17.05 11.27
CA GLU A 100 -5.72 16.85 9.81
C GLU A 100 -6.53 17.95 9.13
N ALA A 101 -7.72 18.22 9.67
CA ALA A 101 -8.59 19.28 9.18
C ALA A 101 -7.88 20.64 9.25
N GLN A 102 -7.11 20.87 10.31
CA GLN A 102 -6.29 22.07 10.45
C GLN A 102 -5.18 22.12 9.40
N ILE A 103 -4.39 21.05 9.19
CA ILE A 103 -3.36 20.99 8.13
C ILE A 103 -3.95 21.32 6.75
N ILE A 104 -5.07 20.71 6.41
CA ILE A 104 -5.75 20.94 5.13
C ILE A 104 -6.19 22.41 5.04
N SER A 105 -6.83 22.93 6.09
CA SER A 105 -7.31 24.31 6.10
C SER A 105 -6.18 25.34 6.01
N GLN A 106 -5.03 25.06 6.64
CA GLN A 106 -3.82 25.89 6.56
C GLN A 106 -3.28 25.92 5.12
N TYR A 107 -3.19 24.76 4.48
CA TYR A 107 -2.76 24.63 3.10
C TYR A 107 -3.74 25.31 2.12
N GLU A 108 -5.05 25.13 2.28
CA GLU A 108 -6.07 25.81 1.47
C GLU A 108 -5.95 27.35 1.59
N LYS A 109 -5.65 27.86 2.79
CA LYS A 109 -5.44 29.31 3.02
C LYS A 109 -4.15 29.80 2.39
N PHE A 110 -3.11 28.98 2.37
CA PHE A 110 -1.87 29.27 1.66
C PHE A 110 -2.10 29.35 0.14
N GLN A 111 -2.85 28.40 -0.43
CA GLN A 111 -3.22 28.41 -1.85
C GLN A 111 -4.10 29.61 -2.23
N ASP A 112 -5.08 29.95 -1.38
CA ASP A 112 -5.91 31.15 -1.48
C ASP A 112 -5.05 32.42 -1.61
N PHE A 113 -3.93 32.46 -0.89
CA PHE A 113 -2.98 33.56 -0.91
C PHE A 113 -2.10 33.55 -2.18
N LEU A 114 -1.53 32.39 -2.55
CA LEU A 114 -0.70 32.28 -3.75
C LEU A 114 -1.47 32.62 -5.04
N SER A 115 -2.76 32.29 -5.09
CA SER A 115 -3.62 32.49 -6.25
C SER A 115 -4.34 33.84 -6.25
N ALA A 116 -4.12 34.69 -5.24
CA ALA A 116 -4.82 35.96 -5.09
C ALA A 116 -4.41 36.97 -6.17
N GLN A 117 -5.39 37.71 -6.68
CA GLN A 117 -5.11 38.89 -7.50
C GLN A 117 -4.30 39.93 -6.69
N PRO A 118 -3.47 40.78 -7.33
CA PRO A 118 -2.59 41.73 -6.66
C PRO A 118 -3.30 42.56 -5.57
N ASP A 119 -4.49 43.07 -5.88
CA ASP A 119 -5.27 43.95 -4.99
C ASP A 119 -5.77 43.25 -3.71
N PHE A 120 -5.82 41.92 -3.69
CA PHE A 120 -6.27 41.13 -2.54
C PHE A 120 -5.14 40.34 -1.85
N ARG A 121 -3.91 40.42 -2.38
CA ARG A 121 -2.82 39.53 -1.97
C ARG A 121 -2.38 39.74 -0.53
N GLU A 122 -2.18 40.99 -0.09
CA GLU A 122 -1.82 41.27 1.32
C GLU A 122 -2.92 40.85 2.30
N LYS A 123 -4.19 41.13 1.97
CA LYS A 123 -5.32 40.69 2.82
C LYS A 123 -5.39 39.16 2.93
N LYS A 124 -5.09 38.44 1.85
CA LYS A 124 -5.06 36.97 1.84
C LYS A 124 -3.84 36.42 2.58
N LYS A 125 -2.69 37.09 2.50
CA LYS A 125 -1.48 36.78 3.28
C LYS A 125 -1.74 36.89 4.77
N GLU A 126 -2.29 38.01 5.24
CA GLU A 126 -2.65 38.21 6.64
C GLU A 126 -3.63 37.13 7.12
N LYS A 127 -4.63 36.80 6.29
CA LYS A 127 -5.59 35.74 6.59
C LYS A 127 -4.92 34.37 6.70
N PHE A 128 -3.95 34.06 5.84
CA PHE A 128 -3.18 32.82 5.93
C PHE A 128 -2.36 32.76 7.23
N LEU A 129 -1.57 33.80 7.52
CA LEU A 129 -0.72 33.84 8.73
C LEU A 129 -1.55 33.73 10.00
N SER A 130 -2.61 34.53 10.12
CA SER A 130 -3.51 34.48 11.28
C SER A 130 -4.21 33.12 11.40
N HIS A 131 -4.66 32.54 10.27
CA HIS A 131 -5.29 31.21 10.30
C HIS A 131 -4.29 30.14 10.71
N PHE A 132 -3.05 30.19 10.21
CA PHE A 132 -1.98 29.25 10.56
C PHE A 132 -1.71 29.25 12.07
N GLU A 133 -1.53 30.42 12.66
CA GLU A 133 -1.34 30.57 14.11
C GLU A 133 -2.56 30.10 14.91
N CYS A 134 -3.78 30.54 14.54
CA CYS A 134 -5.00 30.18 15.27
C CYS A 134 -5.38 28.70 15.16
N THR A 135 -4.85 27.97 14.19
CA THR A 135 -5.10 26.54 14.00
C THR A 135 -3.95 25.66 14.48
N GLY A 136 -3.06 26.15 15.33
CA GLY A 136 -2.01 25.33 15.96
C GLY A 136 -0.68 25.28 15.20
N GLY A 137 -0.55 26.01 14.09
CA GLY A 137 0.71 26.16 13.36
C GLY A 137 1.36 24.82 13.00
N ASP A 138 2.63 24.67 13.35
CA ASP A 138 3.44 23.48 13.10
C ASP A 138 3.15 22.31 14.06
N LEU A 139 2.45 22.55 15.18
CA LEU A 139 2.10 21.52 16.17
C LEU A 139 1.26 20.40 15.57
N ASN A 140 0.42 20.70 14.57
CA ASN A 140 -0.42 19.69 13.93
C ASN A 140 0.40 18.64 13.19
N LEU A 141 1.41 19.09 12.45
CA LEU A 141 2.27 18.20 11.70
C LEU A 141 3.21 17.42 12.62
N ASP A 142 3.69 18.06 13.70
CA ASP A 142 4.42 17.38 14.76
C ASP A 142 3.57 16.31 15.46
N THR A 143 2.29 16.60 15.71
CA THR A 143 1.32 15.65 16.29
C THR A 143 1.07 14.46 15.36
N LEU A 144 0.88 14.72 14.06
CA LEU A 144 0.71 13.67 13.06
C LEU A 144 1.95 12.78 12.95
N TYR A 145 3.14 13.39 12.92
CA TYR A 145 4.41 12.65 12.95
C TYR A 145 4.53 11.77 14.19
N ASN A 146 4.22 12.29 15.37
CA ASN A 146 4.26 11.53 16.61
C ASN A 146 3.23 10.39 16.64
N ALA A 147 2.05 10.56 16.04
CA ALA A 147 1.05 9.48 15.95
C ALA A 147 1.53 8.26 15.15
N ILE A 148 2.44 8.48 14.19
CA ILE A 148 3.05 7.41 13.38
C ILE A 148 4.29 6.85 14.04
N THR A 149 5.04 7.70 14.74
CA THR A 149 6.38 7.35 15.21
C THR A 149 6.46 6.94 16.66
N SER A 150 5.43 7.23 17.47
CA SER A 150 5.42 6.95 18.91
C SER A 150 5.69 5.48 19.19
N THR A 151 6.51 5.24 20.21
CA THR A 151 6.74 3.93 20.81
C THR A 151 5.97 3.74 22.12
N GLU A 152 5.35 4.81 22.63
CA GLU A 152 4.61 4.83 23.90
C GLU A 152 3.11 4.59 23.71
N ARG A 153 2.61 4.88 22.51
CA ARG A 153 1.23 4.61 22.08
C ARG A 153 1.27 3.62 20.93
N GLU A 154 0.16 2.92 20.73
CA GLU A 154 0.00 2.08 19.54
C GLU A 154 0.15 2.95 18.28
N PRO A 155 1.14 2.66 17.42
CA PRO A 155 1.33 3.40 16.19
C PRO A 155 0.10 3.30 15.29
N ILE A 156 -0.30 4.41 14.68
CA ILE A 156 -1.48 4.47 13.79
C ILE A 156 -1.46 3.40 12.69
N LEU A 157 -0.28 3.06 12.17
CA LEU A 157 -0.12 2.07 11.11
C LEU A 157 -0.41 0.64 11.59
N GLU A 158 -0.17 0.33 12.86
CA GLU A 158 -0.50 -0.99 13.43
C GLU A 158 -2.01 -1.16 13.54
N THR A 159 -2.71 -0.16 14.06
CA THR A 159 -4.16 -0.21 14.12
C THR A 159 -4.80 -0.24 12.74
N VAL A 160 -4.29 0.53 11.76
CA VAL A 160 -4.78 0.46 10.37
C VAL A 160 -4.58 -0.95 9.78
N LEU A 161 -3.45 -1.61 10.08
CA LEU A 161 -3.25 -3.00 9.70
C LEU A 161 -4.32 -3.91 10.30
N GLU A 162 -4.74 -3.68 11.54
CA GLU A 162 -5.77 -4.48 12.18
C GLU A 162 -7.18 -4.20 11.63
N THR A 163 -7.57 -2.92 11.54
CA THR A 163 -8.92 -2.49 11.11
C THR A 163 -9.18 -2.85 9.65
N GLU A 164 -8.19 -2.67 8.78
CA GLU A 164 -8.26 -3.05 7.37
C GLU A 164 -7.97 -4.53 7.13
N GLN A 165 -7.93 -5.33 8.20
CA GLN A 165 -7.71 -6.77 8.18
C GLN A 165 -6.47 -7.15 7.35
N LYS A 166 -5.42 -6.33 7.44
CA LYS A 166 -4.13 -6.45 6.77
C LYS A 166 -4.29 -6.51 5.24
N SER A 167 -5.28 -5.80 4.69
CA SER A 167 -5.44 -5.64 3.23
C SER A 167 -4.38 -4.69 2.69
N ARG A 168 -3.46 -5.22 1.86
CA ARG A 168 -2.38 -4.42 1.23
C ARG A 168 -2.93 -3.16 0.56
N ARG A 169 -4.00 -3.30 -0.24
CA ARG A 169 -4.62 -2.21 -0.98
C ARG A 169 -5.17 -1.09 -0.09
N ALA A 170 -5.82 -1.47 1.01
CA ALA A 170 -6.37 -0.50 1.95
C ALA A 170 -5.25 0.23 2.72
N VAL A 171 -4.23 -0.51 3.15
CA VAL A 171 -3.05 0.05 3.82
C VAL A 171 -2.25 0.96 2.87
N GLU A 172 -2.08 0.58 1.60
CA GLU A 172 -1.48 1.42 0.56
C GLU A 172 -2.30 2.71 0.34
N ALA A 173 -3.62 2.62 0.27
CA ALA A 173 -4.49 3.79 0.12
C ALA A 173 -4.35 4.75 1.31
N PHE A 174 -4.34 4.22 2.54
CA PHE A 174 -4.12 4.98 3.75
C PHE A 174 -2.75 5.68 3.76
N CYS A 175 -1.67 4.94 3.47
CA CYS A 175 -0.32 5.50 3.41
C CYS A 175 -0.20 6.59 2.33
N SER A 176 -0.88 6.44 1.21
CA SER A 176 -0.89 7.41 0.11
C SER A 176 -1.54 8.71 0.55
N ALA A 177 -2.71 8.61 1.18
CA ALA A 177 -3.44 9.75 1.70
C ALA A 177 -2.62 10.49 2.79
N LEU A 178 -1.99 9.73 3.69
CA LEU A 178 -1.14 10.26 4.75
C LEU A 178 0.11 10.98 4.20
N LYS A 179 0.79 10.40 3.18
CA LYS A 179 1.92 11.04 2.48
C LYS A 179 1.51 12.41 1.93
N LYS A 180 0.35 12.49 1.28
CA LYS A 180 -0.15 13.75 0.71
C LYS A 180 -0.51 14.77 1.81
N LEU A 181 -1.08 14.32 2.93
CA LEU A 181 -1.35 15.18 4.09
C LEU A 181 -0.07 15.79 4.67
N PHE A 182 1.01 15.01 4.77
CA PHE A 182 2.32 15.55 5.18
C PHE A 182 2.80 16.64 4.23
N VAL A 183 2.71 16.42 2.92
CA VAL A 183 3.12 17.41 1.93
C VAL A 183 2.36 18.72 2.10
N MET A 184 1.04 18.67 2.28
CA MET A 184 0.22 19.86 2.53
C MET A 184 0.72 20.65 3.75
N GLY A 185 0.95 19.94 4.86
CA GLY A 185 1.44 20.56 6.09
C GLY A 185 2.84 21.15 5.93
N ILE A 186 3.76 20.44 5.27
CA ILE A 186 5.12 20.92 5.04
C ILE A 186 5.10 22.19 4.17
N ILE A 187 4.31 22.22 3.09
CA ILE A 187 4.15 23.41 2.25
C ILE A 187 3.64 24.60 3.08
N ALA A 188 2.61 24.39 3.91
CA ALA A 188 2.05 25.45 4.73
C ALA A 188 3.09 26.03 5.73
N ILE A 189 3.82 25.16 6.43
CA ILE A 189 4.90 25.57 7.36
C ILE A 189 6.01 26.30 6.61
N MET A 190 6.46 25.78 5.47
CA MET A 190 7.49 26.43 4.64
C MET A 190 7.03 27.81 4.14
N GLY A 191 5.78 27.92 3.71
CA GLY A 191 5.16 29.17 3.28
C GLY A 191 5.08 30.21 4.39
N GLN A 192 4.70 29.79 5.60
CA GLN A 192 4.68 30.67 6.76
C GLN A 192 6.09 31.13 7.15
N ALA A 193 7.06 30.22 7.21
CA ALA A 193 8.45 30.56 7.56
C ALA A 193 9.06 31.56 6.56
N ALA A 194 8.83 31.36 5.27
CA ALA A 194 9.32 32.26 4.23
C ALA A 194 8.66 33.67 4.30
N LEU A 195 7.39 33.75 4.69
CA LEU A 195 6.69 35.03 4.89
C LEU A 195 7.19 35.78 6.13
N GLU A 196 7.41 35.08 7.25
CA GLU A 196 7.98 35.70 8.46
C GLU A 196 9.39 36.25 8.23
N GLN A 197 10.20 35.56 7.44
CA GLN A 197 11.52 36.06 7.05
C GLN A 197 11.42 37.31 6.18
N GLY A 198 10.47 37.35 5.23
CA GLY A 198 10.19 38.56 4.46
C GLY A 198 9.86 39.76 5.36
N LEU A 199 8.97 39.55 6.34
CA LEU A 199 8.59 40.55 7.34
C LEU A 199 9.78 41.01 8.20
N ARG A 200 10.68 40.09 8.60
CA ARG A 200 11.89 40.42 9.38
C ARG A 200 12.94 41.19 8.58
N ARG A 201 13.08 40.92 7.27
CA ARG A 201 14.02 41.63 6.38
C ARG A 201 13.60 43.07 6.09
N GLU A 202 12.30 43.36 6.11
CA GLU A 202 11.76 44.72 5.98
C GLU A 202 11.90 45.54 7.27
N ALA A 203 12.08 44.88 8.42
CA ALA A 203 12.39 45.55 9.68
C ALA A 203 13.88 45.94 9.74
N PRO A 204 14.24 47.19 10.12
CA PRO A 204 15.63 47.63 10.17
C PRO A 204 16.32 47.03 11.39
N VAL A 205 16.92 45.86 11.25
CA VAL A 205 17.78 45.25 12.26
C VAL A 205 19.12 44.91 11.60
N GLU A 206 20.16 45.68 11.94
CA GLU A 206 21.53 45.41 11.50
C GLU A 206 22.05 44.12 12.14
N GLY A 207 22.45 43.13 11.33
CA GLY A 207 23.26 41.98 11.75
C GLY A 207 22.64 40.57 11.69
N THR A 208 21.39 40.40 11.22
CA THR A 208 20.63 39.13 11.36
C THR A 208 20.69 38.14 10.18
N LEU A 209 21.33 38.48 9.06
CA LEU A 209 21.28 37.70 7.81
C LEU A 209 21.75 36.23 7.93
N ALA A 210 22.66 35.92 8.86
CA ALA A 210 23.16 34.55 9.06
C ALA A 210 22.17 33.65 9.84
N GLY A 211 21.32 34.23 10.69
CA GLY A 211 20.37 33.48 11.52
C GLY A 211 19.20 32.92 10.72
N ASP A 212 18.70 33.68 9.74
CA ASP A 212 17.53 33.28 8.95
C ASP A 212 17.84 32.06 8.05
N ALA A 213 18.99 32.05 7.38
CA ALA A 213 19.40 30.91 6.54
C ALA A 213 19.57 29.60 7.33
N LEU A 214 20.00 29.69 8.60
CA LEU A 214 20.10 28.53 9.49
C LEU A 214 18.73 27.99 9.91
N VAL A 215 17.73 28.86 10.07
CA VAL A 215 16.34 28.47 10.36
C VAL A 215 15.71 27.78 9.15
N GLU A 216 15.97 28.28 7.93
CA GLU A 216 15.56 27.63 6.68
C GLU A 216 16.12 26.21 6.57
N GLU A 217 17.45 26.08 6.73
CA GLU A 217 18.14 24.80 6.63
C GLU A 217 17.69 23.81 7.72
N ALA A 218 17.51 24.28 8.95
CA ALA A 218 17.02 23.45 10.05
C ALA A 218 15.60 22.93 9.81
N LEU A 219 14.70 23.76 9.27
CA LEU A 219 13.32 23.34 8.98
C LEU A 219 13.26 22.32 7.85
N VAL A 220 14.02 22.56 6.77
CA VAL A 220 14.12 21.62 5.65
C VAL A 220 14.70 20.29 6.13
N ASN A 221 15.81 20.30 6.87
CA ASN A 221 16.43 19.08 7.39
C ASN A 221 15.53 18.33 8.39
N LYS A 222 14.82 19.04 9.28
CA LYS A 222 13.82 18.44 10.19
C LYS A 222 12.79 17.63 9.42
N TRP A 223 12.16 18.20 8.40
CA TRP A 223 11.09 17.54 7.67
C TRP A 223 11.58 16.51 6.66
N LYS A 224 12.81 16.67 6.17
CA LYS A 224 13.53 15.69 5.37
C LYS A 224 13.70 14.36 6.13
N GLU A 225 14.37 14.40 7.28
CA GLU A 225 14.60 13.22 8.13
C GLU A 225 13.30 12.56 8.61
N ARG A 226 12.31 13.38 8.98
CA ARG A 226 11.02 12.88 9.45
C ARG A 226 10.20 12.21 8.36
N MET A 227 10.21 12.74 7.13
CA MET A 227 9.54 12.10 6.01
C MET A 227 10.19 10.76 5.66
N GLU A 228 11.51 10.65 5.75
CA GLU A 228 12.20 9.37 5.61
C GLU A 228 11.77 8.34 6.66
N ASP A 229 11.60 8.75 7.92
CA ASP A 229 11.10 7.85 8.96
C ASP A 229 9.65 7.41 8.71
N VAL A 230 8.78 8.36 8.33
CA VAL A 230 7.38 8.08 7.97
C VAL A 230 7.31 7.12 6.79
N GLU A 231 8.06 7.36 5.71
CA GLU A 231 8.10 6.49 4.52
C GLU A 231 8.60 5.08 4.86
N ARG A 232 9.61 4.95 5.73
CA ARG A 232 10.10 3.65 6.21
C ARG A 232 9.03 2.87 6.97
N ARG A 233 8.26 3.54 7.83
CA ARG A 233 7.17 2.91 8.59
C ARG A 233 5.99 2.52 7.71
N MET A 234 5.60 3.38 6.77
CA MET A 234 4.58 3.05 5.76
C MET A 234 5.00 1.82 4.94
N LYS A 235 6.26 1.78 4.51
CA LYS A 235 6.82 0.63 3.80
C LYS A 235 6.75 -0.64 4.65
N ALA A 236 7.16 -0.59 5.91
CA ALA A 236 7.11 -1.75 6.79
C ALA A 236 5.67 -2.29 6.97
N ALA A 237 4.67 -1.41 7.05
CA ALA A 237 3.27 -1.82 7.13
C ALA A 237 2.79 -2.53 5.85
N VAL A 238 3.13 -2.01 4.67
CA VAL A 238 2.80 -2.64 3.37
C VAL A 238 3.56 -3.96 3.20
N ASP A 239 4.85 -3.99 3.53
CA ASP A 239 5.68 -5.20 3.45
C ASP A 239 5.10 -6.30 4.34
N TYR A 240 4.66 -5.94 5.56
CA TYR A 240 4.00 -6.88 6.47
C TYR A 240 2.77 -7.57 5.84
N CYS A 241 1.92 -6.83 5.12
CA CYS A 241 0.80 -7.40 4.36
C CYS A 241 1.27 -8.39 3.29
N THR A 242 2.37 -8.07 2.58
CA THR A 242 2.88 -8.92 1.50
C THR A 242 3.68 -10.12 1.97
N GLU A 243 4.36 -10.06 3.11
CA GLU A 243 5.22 -11.14 3.62
C GLU A 243 4.41 -12.16 4.41
N ASN A 244 3.33 -11.74 5.07
CA ASN A 244 2.51 -12.60 5.93
C ASN A 244 1.20 -13.05 5.25
N PHE A 245 1.03 -12.74 3.96
CA PHE A 245 -0.22 -12.96 3.23
C PHE A 245 -0.69 -14.42 3.27
N ALA A 246 0.23 -15.40 3.22
CA ALA A 246 -0.14 -16.82 3.17
C ALA A 246 -0.81 -17.28 4.47
N SER A 247 -0.30 -16.85 5.63
CA SER A 247 -0.91 -17.14 6.93
C SER A 247 -2.26 -16.42 7.05
N GLN A 248 -2.30 -15.16 6.65
CA GLN A 248 -3.51 -14.34 6.71
C GLN A 248 -4.61 -14.88 5.78
N ALA A 249 -4.26 -15.32 4.58
CA ALA A 249 -5.20 -15.91 3.64
C ALA A 249 -5.80 -17.20 4.19
N LYS A 250 -5.01 -18.00 4.92
CA LYS A 250 -5.51 -19.16 5.64
C LYS A 250 -6.55 -18.77 6.70
N ASP A 251 -6.22 -17.82 7.56
CA ASP A 251 -7.12 -17.35 8.62
C ASP A 251 -8.42 -16.74 8.04
N ASP A 252 -8.31 -15.99 6.94
CA ASP A 252 -9.46 -15.45 6.22
C ASP A 252 -10.35 -16.54 5.66
N MET A 253 -9.76 -17.58 5.06
CA MET A 253 -10.51 -18.72 4.53
C MET A 253 -11.19 -19.51 5.63
N GLU A 254 -10.53 -19.72 6.77
CA GLU A 254 -11.13 -20.32 7.97
C GLU A 254 -12.35 -19.52 8.44
N ARG A 255 -12.25 -18.18 8.51
CA ARG A 255 -13.38 -17.30 8.88
C ARG A 255 -14.53 -17.34 7.88
N GLN A 256 -14.24 -17.22 6.58
CA GLN A 256 -15.25 -17.27 5.51
C GLN A 256 -16.02 -18.60 5.46
N LEU A 257 -15.36 -19.70 5.83
CA LEU A 257 -15.96 -21.02 5.83
C LEU A 257 -16.74 -21.33 7.13
N LEU A 258 -16.37 -20.74 8.27
CA LEU A 258 -17.16 -20.80 9.51
C LEU A 258 -18.57 -20.21 9.33
N GLU A 259 -18.73 -19.23 8.45
CA GLU A 259 -20.02 -18.58 8.18
C GLU A 259 -20.92 -19.37 7.21
N LYS A 260 -20.42 -20.43 6.56
CA LYS A 260 -21.07 -21.11 5.42
C LYS A 260 -21.38 -22.60 5.67
N GLU A 261 -21.55 -22.98 6.94
CA GLU A 261 -21.59 -24.37 7.44
C GLU A 261 -22.60 -25.33 6.74
N ASP A 262 -23.61 -24.85 6.01
CA ASP A 262 -24.68 -25.66 5.41
C ASP A 262 -24.73 -25.68 3.86
N SER A 263 -23.72 -25.13 3.16
CA SER A 263 -23.77 -25.02 1.69
C SER A 263 -23.14 -26.21 0.95
N ASP A 264 -23.81 -26.69 -0.11
CA ASP A 264 -23.23 -27.62 -1.08
C ASP A 264 -22.02 -26.94 -1.75
N GLY A 265 -20.91 -27.68 -1.88
CA GLY A 265 -19.58 -27.23 -2.32
C GLY A 265 -19.51 -26.29 -3.54
N GLU A 266 -20.53 -26.33 -4.40
CA GLU A 266 -20.60 -25.54 -5.64
C GLU A 266 -20.97 -24.08 -5.42
N GLN A 267 -21.73 -23.74 -4.37
CA GLN A 267 -22.24 -22.38 -4.20
C GLN A 267 -21.19 -21.39 -3.67
N PHE A 268 -20.06 -21.88 -3.13
CA PHE A 268 -19.09 -21.02 -2.44
C PHE A 268 -17.69 -20.96 -3.05
N ILE A 269 -17.31 -21.84 -3.99
CA ILE A 269 -15.95 -21.84 -4.55
C ILE A 269 -15.61 -20.55 -5.29
N GLU A 270 -16.51 -20.06 -6.14
CA GLU A 270 -16.34 -18.81 -6.91
C GLU A 270 -16.32 -17.57 -5.99
N PRO A 271 -17.23 -17.44 -5.00
CA PRO A 271 -17.12 -16.39 -3.98
C PRO A 271 -15.80 -16.40 -3.20
N LEU A 272 -15.28 -17.58 -2.81
CA LEU A 272 -14.00 -17.68 -2.11
C LEU A 272 -12.83 -17.29 -3.00
N LEU A 273 -12.83 -17.74 -4.26
CA LEU A 273 -11.80 -17.38 -5.23
C LEU A 273 -11.80 -15.88 -5.49
N THR A 274 -12.98 -15.30 -5.68
CA THR A 274 -13.16 -13.85 -5.87
C THR A 274 -12.66 -13.07 -4.66
N PHE A 275 -12.95 -13.53 -3.44
CA PHE A 275 -12.44 -12.91 -2.21
C PHE A 275 -10.91 -12.91 -2.17
N LEU A 276 -10.28 -14.07 -2.38
CA LEU A 276 -8.82 -14.20 -2.38
C LEU A 276 -8.18 -13.36 -3.47
N SER A 277 -8.70 -13.40 -4.70
CA SER A 277 -8.16 -12.63 -5.83
C SER A 277 -8.36 -11.11 -5.68
N THR A 278 -9.38 -10.68 -4.92
CA THR A 278 -9.61 -9.26 -4.65
C THR A 278 -8.69 -8.75 -3.55
N LYS A 279 -8.56 -9.50 -2.45
CA LYS A 279 -7.77 -9.08 -1.29
C LYS A 279 -6.26 -9.24 -1.52
N TYR A 280 -5.88 -10.29 -2.25
CA TYR A 280 -4.51 -10.66 -2.58
C TYR A 280 -4.30 -10.63 -4.09
N ASP A 281 -4.52 -9.46 -4.68
CA ASP A 281 -4.54 -9.24 -6.13
C ASP A 281 -3.19 -9.47 -6.84
N TRP A 282 -2.10 -9.57 -6.08
CA TRP A 282 -0.77 -9.91 -6.58
C TRP A 282 -0.48 -11.42 -6.60
N VAL A 283 -1.47 -12.25 -6.25
CA VAL A 283 -1.31 -13.70 -6.08
C VAL A 283 -2.28 -14.44 -7.00
N SER A 284 -1.78 -15.48 -7.67
CA SER A 284 -2.61 -16.45 -8.39
C SER A 284 -3.01 -17.58 -7.47
N TRP A 285 -4.29 -17.92 -7.48
CA TRP A 285 -4.92 -18.84 -6.53
C TRP A 285 -5.51 -20.04 -7.25
N SER A 286 -5.49 -21.21 -6.61
CA SER A 286 -6.31 -22.36 -6.99
C SER A 286 -6.95 -22.94 -5.75
N ILE A 287 -8.26 -23.12 -5.80
CA ILE A 287 -9.08 -23.70 -4.75
C ILE A 287 -9.58 -25.06 -5.22
N ARG A 288 -9.43 -26.06 -4.37
CA ARG A 288 -9.95 -27.41 -4.58
C ARG A 288 -10.82 -27.81 -3.41
N VAL A 289 -12.08 -28.09 -3.67
CA VAL A 289 -13.07 -28.51 -2.67
C VAL A 289 -13.24 -30.02 -2.77
N VAL A 290 -12.96 -30.74 -1.68
CA VAL A 290 -13.03 -32.19 -1.61
C VAL A 290 -14.18 -32.60 -0.72
N SER A 291 -15.15 -33.31 -1.29
CA SER A 291 -16.27 -33.85 -0.53
C SER A 291 -16.00 -35.26 0.01
N HIS A 292 -16.34 -35.45 1.27
CA HIS A 292 -16.32 -36.71 2.02
C HIS A 292 -17.70 -37.35 2.11
N SER A 293 -18.75 -36.74 1.54
CA SER A 293 -20.13 -37.27 1.57
C SER A 293 -20.36 -38.48 0.67
N GLY A 294 -19.37 -38.88 -0.12
CA GLY A 294 -19.41 -40.04 -1.00
C GLY A 294 -19.72 -41.37 -0.30
N LEU A 295 -20.15 -42.35 -1.10
CA LEU A 295 -20.44 -43.73 -0.69
C LEU A 295 -19.31 -44.30 0.19
N ARG A 296 -19.65 -44.89 1.35
CA ARG A 296 -18.69 -45.40 2.36
C ARG A 296 -17.61 -46.32 1.78
N LEU A 297 -17.96 -47.11 0.76
CA LEU A 297 -17.03 -48.00 0.05
C LEU A 297 -15.92 -47.22 -0.67
N TRP A 298 -16.24 -46.10 -1.32
CA TRP A 298 -15.30 -45.26 -2.07
C TRP A 298 -14.38 -44.49 -1.13
N ASN A 299 -14.92 -43.99 -0.02
CA ASN A 299 -14.13 -43.39 1.06
C ASN A 299 -13.12 -44.39 1.67
N ARG A 300 -13.48 -45.68 1.77
CA ARG A 300 -12.55 -46.73 2.21
C ARG A 300 -11.47 -47.04 1.17
N LEU A 301 -11.80 -47.01 -0.13
CA LEU A 301 -10.85 -47.19 -1.23
C LEU A 301 -9.86 -46.03 -1.36
N ALA A 302 -10.28 -44.81 -1.05
CA ALA A 302 -9.40 -43.63 -1.03
C ALA A 302 -8.30 -43.72 0.04
N GLY A 303 -8.56 -44.42 1.14
CA GLY A 303 -7.63 -44.52 2.27
C GLY A 303 -7.50 -43.22 3.07
N LYS A 304 -6.64 -43.23 4.10
CA LYS A 304 -6.38 -42.05 4.96
C LYS A 304 -5.46 -41.02 4.28
N GLU A 305 -4.56 -41.46 3.42
CA GLU A 305 -3.63 -40.60 2.65
C GLU A 305 -4.20 -40.38 1.23
N TYR A 306 -5.44 -39.88 1.18
CA TYR A 306 -6.17 -39.65 -0.05
C TYR A 306 -5.71 -38.39 -0.80
N HIS A 307 -4.79 -37.60 -0.24
CA HIS A 307 -4.20 -36.44 -0.88
C HIS A 307 -2.69 -36.38 -0.62
N GLY A 308 -1.97 -35.60 -1.43
CA GLY A 308 -0.53 -35.40 -1.33
C GLY A 308 -0.08 -34.07 -1.94
N SER A 309 1.06 -33.57 -1.50
CA SER A 309 1.66 -32.34 -2.01
C SER A 309 3.17 -32.44 -2.09
N ASN A 310 3.77 -31.89 -3.16
CA ASN A 310 5.20 -31.64 -3.28
C ASN A 310 5.44 -30.19 -3.69
N GLY A 311 6.23 -29.46 -2.89
CA GLY A 311 6.35 -27.99 -2.98
C GLY A 311 5.92 -27.35 -1.67
N SER A 312 6.83 -27.35 -0.69
CA SER A 312 6.57 -26.87 0.67
C SER A 312 6.35 -25.35 0.68
N GLY A 313 5.17 -24.90 1.15
CA GLY A 313 4.90 -23.51 1.49
C GLY A 313 3.70 -22.89 0.76
N ASN A 314 3.38 -23.36 -0.44
CA ASN A 314 2.37 -22.72 -1.30
C ASN A 314 0.98 -23.36 -1.22
N VAL A 315 0.69 -24.04 -0.12
CA VAL A 315 -0.59 -24.71 0.07
C VAL A 315 -0.98 -24.66 1.53
N PHE A 316 -2.27 -24.51 1.78
CA PHE A 316 -2.86 -24.76 3.08
C PHE A 316 -4.19 -25.50 2.92
N GLU A 317 -4.54 -26.23 3.98
CA GLU A 317 -5.80 -26.96 4.10
C GLU A 317 -6.67 -26.24 5.11
N VAL A 318 -7.95 -26.08 4.77
CA VAL A 318 -8.99 -25.54 5.64
C VAL A 318 -10.06 -26.61 5.84
N PRO A 319 -10.05 -27.33 6.97
CA PRO A 319 -11.09 -28.30 7.29
C PRO A 319 -12.37 -27.55 7.67
N THR A 320 -13.51 -27.99 7.13
CA THR A 320 -14.83 -27.47 7.57
C THR A 320 -15.43 -28.41 8.62
N LYS A 321 -16.37 -27.92 9.45
CA LYS A 321 -17.15 -28.80 10.35
C LYS A 321 -18.08 -29.76 9.57
N GLY A 322 -18.35 -29.46 8.30
CA GLY A 322 -19.09 -30.30 7.37
C GLY A 322 -18.27 -31.50 6.86
N LYS A 323 -18.80 -32.17 5.83
CA LYS A 323 -18.10 -33.30 5.17
C LYS A 323 -17.20 -32.81 4.03
N ILE A 324 -16.61 -31.63 4.15
CA ILE A 324 -15.82 -31.01 3.06
C ILE A 324 -14.47 -30.54 3.59
N THR A 325 -13.43 -30.71 2.78
CA THR A 325 -12.10 -30.12 2.98
C THR A 325 -11.80 -29.17 1.83
N VAL A 326 -11.32 -27.96 2.13
CA VAL A 326 -10.87 -27.00 1.13
C VAL A 326 -9.36 -26.95 1.10
N PHE A 327 -8.77 -27.20 -0.06
CA PHE A 327 -7.34 -27.02 -0.32
C PHE A 327 -7.14 -25.76 -1.13
N VAL A 328 -6.27 -24.88 -0.67
CA VAL A 328 -5.90 -23.66 -1.39
C VAL A 328 -4.41 -23.73 -1.69
N SER A 329 -4.04 -23.54 -2.95
CA SER A 329 -2.65 -23.34 -3.35
C SER A 329 -2.46 -22.06 -4.15
N PHE A 330 -1.24 -21.54 -4.17
CA PHE A 330 -0.98 -20.21 -4.72
C PHE A 330 0.42 -20.06 -5.35
N SER A 331 0.59 -19.01 -6.16
CA SER A 331 1.90 -18.52 -6.64
C SER A 331 1.85 -16.99 -6.82
N VAL A 332 2.90 -16.30 -6.38
CA VAL A 332 2.99 -14.82 -6.46
C VAL A 332 3.42 -14.35 -7.86
N GLN A 333 4.20 -15.16 -8.57
CA GLN A 333 4.71 -14.84 -9.91
C GLN A 333 4.66 -16.09 -10.77
N PRO A 334 3.45 -16.50 -11.20
CA PRO A 334 3.31 -17.76 -11.90
C PRO A 334 4.04 -17.70 -13.25
N THR A 335 4.78 -18.76 -13.56
CA THR A 335 5.51 -18.93 -14.82
C THR A 335 4.88 -20.06 -15.65
N PRO A 336 4.95 -20.00 -16.99
CA PRO A 336 4.42 -21.07 -17.83
C PRO A 336 5.03 -22.42 -17.48
N ILE A 337 4.19 -23.45 -17.42
CA ILE A 337 4.60 -24.83 -17.12
C ILE A 337 4.52 -25.69 -18.39
N ASP A 338 5.42 -26.66 -18.50
CA ASP A 338 5.41 -27.62 -19.60
C ASP A 338 4.33 -28.68 -19.40
N LYS A 339 3.16 -28.44 -20.00
CA LYS A 339 1.99 -29.33 -19.90
C LYS A 339 2.20 -30.68 -20.57
N GLU A 340 3.08 -30.78 -21.56
CA GLU A 340 3.37 -32.06 -22.23
C GLU A 340 4.29 -32.91 -21.37
N LEU A 341 5.32 -32.30 -20.77
CA LEU A 341 6.15 -32.97 -19.77
C LEU A 341 5.31 -33.49 -18.58
N ILE A 342 4.35 -32.70 -18.09
CA ILE A 342 3.45 -33.13 -17.01
C ILE A 342 2.68 -34.40 -17.41
N LYS A 343 2.12 -34.43 -18.63
CA LYS A 343 1.39 -35.62 -19.12
C LYS A 343 2.31 -36.83 -19.24
N GLU A 344 3.52 -36.66 -19.78
CA GLU A 344 4.52 -37.72 -19.90
C GLU A 344 4.91 -38.30 -18.53
N GLN A 345 5.15 -37.44 -17.54
CA GLN A 345 5.44 -37.85 -16.16
C GLN A 345 4.26 -38.64 -15.55
N ILE A 346 3.03 -38.22 -15.80
CA ILE A 346 1.84 -38.91 -15.30
C ILE A 346 1.68 -40.30 -15.94
N GLU A 347 1.90 -40.41 -17.25
CA GLU A 347 1.80 -41.67 -17.99
C GLU A 347 2.87 -42.68 -17.57
N SER A 348 4.11 -42.22 -17.37
CA SER A 348 5.23 -43.08 -16.97
C SER A 348 5.09 -43.63 -15.54
N GLN A 349 4.56 -42.84 -14.60
CA GLN A 349 4.49 -43.21 -13.17
C GLN A 349 3.27 -44.07 -12.81
N GLN A 350 2.27 -44.19 -13.69
CA GLN A 350 1.01 -44.94 -13.49
C GLN A 350 0.20 -44.58 -12.22
N LEU A 351 0.59 -43.53 -11.47
CA LEU A 351 -0.06 -42.94 -10.30
C LEU A 351 -0.53 -43.98 -9.26
N ARG A 352 0.32 -44.94 -8.88
CA ARG A 352 -0.03 -46.01 -7.94
C ARG A 352 0.41 -45.69 -6.51
N GLY A 353 -0.34 -46.19 -5.52
CA GLY A 353 0.03 -46.07 -4.10
C GLY A 353 -0.67 -44.91 -3.40
N LYS A 354 -0.03 -44.40 -2.34
CA LYS A 354 -0.51 -43.28 -1.54
C LYS A 354 -0.38 -41.98 -2.34
N MET A 355 -1.33 -41.05 -2.19
CA MET A 355 -1.27 -39.81 -2.97
C MET A 355 -0.08 -38.93 -2.60
N SER A 356 0.37 -38.98 -1.34
CA SER A 356 1.64 -38.38 -0.89
C SER A 356 2.84 -38.87 -1.70
N ASP A 357 2.99 -40.18 -1.86
CA ASP A 357 4.08 -40.78 -2.65
C ASP A 357 3.99 -40.35 -4.13
N VAL A 358 2.77 -40.36 -4.69
CA VAL A 358 2.52 -39.93 -6.07
C VAL A 358 2.93 -38.46 -6.28
N ALA A 359 2.56 -37.57 -5.35
CA ALA A 359 2.93 -36.16 -5.43
C ALA A 359 4.45 -35.95 -5.35
N LEU A 360 5.14 -36.68 -4.46
CA LEU A 360 6.60 -36.63 -4.32
C LEU A 360 7.30 -37.12 -5.59
N THR A 361 6.85 -38.24 -6.17
CA THR A 361 7.44 -38.79 -7.39
C THR A 361 7.24 -37.86 -8.59
N LEU A 362 6.01 -37.38 -8.83
CA LEU A 362 5.74 -36.43 -9.92
C LEU A 362 6.52 -35.13 -9.73
N GLY A 363 6.55 -34.61 -8.51
CA GLY A 363 7.25 -33.39 -8.20
C GLY A 363 8.78 -33.48 -8.30
N GLY A 364 9.37 -34.68 -8.18
CA GLY A 364 10.77 -34.93 -8.48
C GLY A 364 11.11 -34.80 -9.97
N GLY A 365 10.15 -35.08 -10.85
CA GLY A 365 10.28 -34.94 -12.31
C GLY A 365 9.91 -33.55 -12.84
N LEU A 366 9.35 -32.67 -12.00
CA LEU A 366 8.86 -31.34 -12.37
C LEU A 366 9.56 -30.27 -11.51
N PRO A 367 10.84 -29.95 -11.79
CA PRO A 367 11.55 -28.91 -11.06
C PRO A 367 10.82 -27.57 -11.20
N ASN A 368 10.82 -26.77 -10.13
CA ASN A 368 10.13 -25.47 -10.03
C ASN A 368 8.59 -25.51 -10.05
N CYS A 369 7.97 -26.68 -10.07
CA CYS A 369 6.52 -26.83 -9.94
C CYS A 369 6.12 -27.25 -8.52
N ALA A 370 4.96 -26.78 -8.08
CA ALA A 370 4.21 -27.35 -6.99
C ALA A 370 3.21 -28.38 -7.56
N VAL A 371 3.17 -29.57 -6.97
CA VAL A 371 2.33 -30.68 -7.41
C VAL A 371 1.40 -31.10 -6.28
N TYR A 372 0.12 -31.22 -6.57
CA TYR A 372 -0.90 -31.68 -5.64
C TYR A 372 -1.70 -32.82 -6.26
N THR A 373 -1.95 -33.85 -5.46
CA THR A 373 -2.66 -35.04 -5.90
C THR A 373 -3.82 -35.31 -4.95
N ILE A 374 -4.96 -35.70 -5.49
CA ILE A 374 -6.14 -36.12 -4.73
C ILE A 374 -6.65 -37.42 -5.35
N SER A 375 -6.98 -38.40 -4.53
CA SER A 375 -7.50 -39.70 -4.99
C SER A 375 -8.75 -39.52 -5.83
N ARG A 376 -8.84 -40.22 -6.97
CA ARG A 376 -10.02 -40.18 -7.85
C ARG A 376 -11.32 -40.64 -7.20
N TYR A 377 -11.23 -41.31 -6.05
CA TYR A 377 -12.38 -41.82 -5.31
C TYR A 377 -13.03 -40.74 -4.44
N LYS A 378 -12.48 -39.53 -4.44
CA LYS A 378 -13.08 -38.34 -3.87
C LYS A 378 -13.79 -37.54 -4.96
N ASP A 379 -14.82 -36.82 -4.55
CA ASP A 379 -15.45 -35.82 -5.39
C ASP A 379 -14.71 -34.50 -5.20
N VAL A 380 -14.15 -33.97 -6.30
CA VAL A 380 -13.28 -32.80 -6.31
C VAL A 380 -13.85 -31.77 -7.26
N ARG A 381 -14.03 -30.56 -6.73
CA ARG A 381 -14.31 -29.35 -7.51
C ARG A 381 -13.10 -28.43 -7.47
N GLU A 382 -12.83 -27.74 -8.56
CA GLU A 382 -11.66 -26.87 -8.70
C GLU A 382 -12.04 -25.55 -9.38
N SER A 383 -11.40 -24.46 -8.95
CA SER A 383 -11.42 -23.16 -9.63
C SER A 383 -10.13 -22.39 -9.34
N ASN A 384 -9.67 -21.54 -10.27
CA ASN A 384 -8.40 -20.84 -10.16
C ASN A 384 -8.34 -19.49 -10.90
N THR A 385 -7.35 -18.66 -10.53
CA THR A 385 -7.03 -17.37 -11.19
C THR A 385 -5.68 -17.37 -11.90
N PHE A 386 -5.10 -18.54 -12.18
CA PHE A 386 -3.79 -18.59 -12.82
C PHE A 386 -3.84 -18.13 -14.29
N PRO A 387 -2.80 -17.43 -14.78
CA PRO A 387 -2.69 -17.09 -16.19
C PRO A 387 -2.66 -18.33 -17.09
N GLU A 388 -3.06 -18.14 -18.34
CA GLU A 388 -3.03 -19.20 -19.33
C GLU A 388 -1.61 -19.79 -19.46
N GLY A 389 -1.52 -21.12 -19.42
CA GLY A 389 -0.25 -21.83 -19.52
C GLY A 389 0.51 -22.01 -18.20
N CYS A 390 0.14 -21.33 -17.11
CA CYS A 390 0.82 -21.45 -15.81
C CYS A 390 0.19 -22.48 -14.85
N TYR A 391 -0.92 -23.10 -15.27
CA TYR A 391 -1.70 -24.01 -14.44
C TYR A 391 -2.17 -25.24 -15.22
N TYR A 392 -2.17 -26.38 -14.52
CA TYR A 392 -2.63 -27.67 -15.00
C TYR A 392 -3.52 -28.31 -13.93
N PHE A 393 -4.74 -28.67 -14.31
CA PHE A 393 -5.63 -29.51 -13.51
C PHE A 393 -6.32 -30.52 -14.41
N ALA A 394 -6.28 -31.80 -14.02
CA ALA A 394 -6.98 -32.86 -14.74
C ALA A 394 -7.31 -34.06 -13.84
N GLU A 395 -8.41 -34.73 -14.16
CA GLU A 395 -8.72 -36.07 -13.64
C GLU A 395 -7.96 -37.12 -14.45
N HIS A 396 -7.18 -37.95 -13.77
CA HIS A 396 -6.52 -39.12 -14.34
C HIS A 396 -7.07 -40.42 -13.76
N ARG A 397 -6.66 -41.55 -14.37
CA ARG A 397 -7.12 -42.90 -14.01
C ARG A 397 -7.06 -43.24 -12.52
N ARG A 398 -6.24 -42.56 -11.70
CA ARG A 398 -6.11 -42.85 -10.26
C ARG A 398 -6.15 -41.62 -9.35
N ALA A 399 -5.97 -40.42 -9.90
CA ALA A 399 -5.89 -39.20 -9.12
C ALA A 399 -6.34 -37.99 -9.94
N TYR A 400 -6.89 -36.99 -9.26
CA TYR A 400 -6.82 -35.60 -9.72
C TYR A 400 -5.41 -35.09 -9.50
N VAL A 401 -4.85 -34.44 -10.50
CA VAL A 401 -3.51 -33.85 -10.43
C VAL A 401 -3.63 -32.36 -10.71
N CYS A 402 -3.10 -31.55 -9.79
CA CYS A 402 -2.94 -30.11 -9.95
C CYS A 402 -1.45 -29.78 -9.98
N VAL A 403 -1.01 -28.99 -10.95
CA VAL A 403 0.36 -28.49 -11.06
C VAL A 403 0.34 -27.01 -11.39
N HIS A 404 1.15 -26.24 -10.69
CA HIS A 404 1.47 -24.86 -11.04
C HIS A 404 2.91 -24.54 -10.69
N SER A 405 3.47 -23.45 -11.22
CA SER A 405 4.79 -22.97 -10.79
C SER A 405 4.78 -22.60 -9.30
N LYS A 406 5.94 -22.72 -8.64
CA LYS A 406 6.10 -22.29 -7.25
C LYS A 406 5.99 -20.77 -7.06
#